data_AF-A0A968FYW9-F1
#
_entry.id   AF-A0A968FYW9-F1
#
_cell.length_a   1.000
_cell.length_b   1.000
_cell.length_c   1.000
_cell.angle_alpha   90.00
_cell.angle_beta   90.00
_cell.angle_gamma   90.00
#
_symmetry.space_group_name_H-M   'P 1'
#
loop_
_entity.id
_entity.type
_entity.pdbx_description
1 polymer ?
#
loop_
_entity_poly.entity_id
_entity_poly.type
_entity_poly.pdbx_seq_one_letter_code
_entity_poly.pdbx_strand_id
1 'polypeptide(L)'
;MFDFSHIKYGVLLALTALLFGGALGLSFGCCEEDLKGILKSNADRVLADKYQGQPENAKKVVDKSWIYWKRAHLHSQAMGVVAIALSLMAAGLGFSALLQRGVSILSGLGSLGYGIFWLTAGGLAPGMGGTHPAKESVALIAQASGGAFFIAGAAVFATLVYRMFLKKSPGVQPGAGP
;
A
#
# COMPACT_ATOMS: atom_id res chain seq x y z
N MET A 1 -3.82 19.15 20.83
CA MET A 1 -3.32 17.76 20.85
C MET A 1 -4.19 16.94 19.90
N PHE A 2 -3.61 16.05 19.07
CA PHE A 2 -4.42 15.20 18.19
C PHE A 2 -5.26 14.22 19.03
N ASP A 3 -6.56 14.12 18.74
CA ASP A 3 -7.39 13.05 19.29
C ASP A 3 -7.26 11.81 18.41
N PHE A 4 -6.74 10.72 18.98
CA PHE A 4 -6.55 9.45 18.30
C PHE A 4 -7.76 8.52 18.39
N SER A 5 -8.78 8.88 19.17
CA SER A 5 -9.93 8.00 19.49
C SER A 5 -10.59 7.40 18.25
N HIS A 6 -10.64 8.14 17.15
CA HIS A 6 -11.28 7.76 15.89
C HIS A 6 -10.32 7.26 14.81
N ILE A 7 -9.01 7.41 14.98
CA ILE A 7 -8.00 7.00 13.98
C ILE A 7 -7.11 5.85 14.45
N LYS A 8 -7.14 5.47 15.74
CA LYS A 8 -6.21 4.51 16.35
C LYS A 8 -6.06 3.19 15.59
N TYR A 9 -7.16 2.62 15.08
CA TYR A 9 -7.12 1.36 14.35
C TYR A 9 -6.54 1.52 12.94
N GLY A 10 -6.86 2.62 12.25
CA GLY A 10 -6.27 2.93 10.95
C GLY A 10 -4.77 3.22 11.06
N VAL A 11 -4.35 3.94 12.10
CA VAL A 11 -2.93 4.16 12.40
C VAL A 11 -2.21 2.84 12.73
N LEU A 12 -2.84 1.95 13.51
CA LEU A 12 -2.27 0.63 13.78
C LEU A 12 -2.05 -0.16 12.48
N LEU A 13 -3.03 -0.17 11.57
CA LEU A 13 -2.90 -0.83 10.26
C LEU A 13 -1.77 -0.22 9.42
N ALA A 14 -1.65 1.11 9.42
CA ALA A 14 -0.58 1.81 8.71
C ALA A 14 0.81 1.51 9.30
N LEU A 15 0.93 1.42 10.62
CA LEU A 15 2.16 0.98 11.30
C LEU A 15 2.50 -0.47 10.97
N THR A 16 1.49 -1.36 10.91
CA THR A 16 1.69 -2.74 10.46
C THR A 16 2.20 -2.79 9.02
N ALA A 17 1.68 -1.96 8.12
CA ALA A 17 2.21 -1.84 6.76
C ALA A 17 3.68 -1.39 6.76
N LEU A 18 4.03 -0.40 7.59
CA LEU A 18 5.39 0.10 7.72
C LEU A 18 6.35 -0.98 8.25
N LEU A 19 5.96 -1.72 9.29
CA LEU A 19 6.72 -2.82 9.85
C LEU A 19 6.86 -3.98 8.86
N PHE A 20 5.79 -4.33 8.14
CA PHE A 20 5.81 -5.34 7.09
C PHE A 20 6.77 -4.95 5.95
N GLY A 21 6.70 -3.71 5.48
CA GLY A 21 7.65 -3.18 4.51
C GLY A 21 9.08 -3.23 5.06
N GLY A 22 9.31 -2.75 6.28
CA GLY A 22 10.61 -2.81 6.94
C GLY A 22 11.18 -4.22 7.07
N ALA A 23 10.36 -5.19 7.47
CA ALA A 23 10.74 -6.59 7.58
C ALA A 23 11.17 -7.15 6.21
N LEU A 24 10.43 -6.87 5.13
CA LEU A 24 10.85 -7.25 3.78
C LEU A 24 12.21 -6.64 3.41
N GLY A 25 12.42 -5.35 3.72
CA GLY A 25 13.69 -4.68 3.46
C GLY A 25 14.88 -5.31 4.20
N LEU A 26 14.69 -5.64 5.48
CA LEU A 26 15.68 -6.37 6.28
C LEU A 26 15.97 -7.75 5.70
N SER A 27 14.93 -8.49 5.30
CA SER A 27 15.08 -9.80 4.67
C SER A 27 15.83 -9.73 3.35
N PHE A 28 15.63 -8.68 2.56
CA PHE A 28 16.42 -8.45 1.34
C PHE A 28 17.89 -8.17 1.65
N GLY A 29 18.21 -7.54 2.77
CA GLY A 29 19.61 -7.32 3.18
C GLY A 29 20.29 -8.57 3.75
N CYS A 30 19.60 -9.36 4.56
CA CYS A 30 20.20 -10.54 5.21
C CYS A 30 20.26 -11.79 4.33
N CYS A 31 19.28 -11.92 3.44
CA CYS A 31 18.86 -13.23 2.94
C CYS A 31 18.48 -13.18 1.45
N GLU A 32 19.08 -12.27 0.68
CA GLU A 32 18.74 -12.03 -0.74
C GLU A 32 18.84 -13.29 -1.60
N GLU A 33 19.93 -14.03 -1.45
CA GLU A 33 20.20 -15.21 -2.27
C GLU A 33 19.23 -16.35 -1.98
N ASP A 34 18.87 -16.57 -0.70
CA ASP A 34 17.86 -17.56 -0.32
C ASP A 34 16.48 -17.20 -0.91
N LEU A 35 16.10 -15.93 -0.81
CA LEU A 35 14.84 -15.41 -1.34
C LEU A 35 14.76 -15.56 -2.87
N LYS A 36 15.82 -15.21 -3.60
CA LYS A 36 15.90 -15.47 -5.05
C LYS A 36 15.91 -16.97 -5.36
N GLY A 37 16.54 -17.77 -4.50
CA GLY A 37 16.54 -19.23 -4.59
C GLY A 37 15.13 -19.82 -4.56
N ILE A 38 14.25 -19.31 -3.69
CA ILE A 38 12.84 -19.71 -3.63
C ILE A 38 12.14 -19.42 -4.97
N LEU A 39 12.31 -18.22 -5.52
CA LEU A 39 11.69 -17.84 -6.80
C LEU A 39 12.20 -18.73 -7.94
N LYS A 40 13.51 -19.02 -7.98
CA LYS A 40 14.12 -19.90 -8.97
C LYS A 40 13.59 -21.33 -8.85
N SER A 41 13.57 -21.89 -7.65
CA SER A 41 13.05 -23.24 -7.38
C SER A 41 11.59 -23.39 -7.84
N ASN A 42 10.77 -22.37 -7.62
CA ASN A 42 9.39 -22.37 -8.09
C ASN A 42 9.27 -22.38 -9.62
N ALA A 43 10.17 -21.69 -10.35
CA ALA A 43 10.20 -21.76 -11.82
C ALA A 43 10.72 -23.11 -12.31
N ASP A 44 11.80 -23.62 -11.72
CA ASP A 44 12.44 -24.88 -12.13
C ASP A 44 11.47 -26.07 -12.03
N ARG A 45 10.60 -26.09 -11.00
CA ARG A 45 9.55 -27.10 -10.81
C ARG A 45 8.53 -27.16 -11.95
N VAL A 46 8.36 -26.08 -12.71
CA VAL A 46 7.37 -25.99 -13.80
C VAL A 46 8.03 -25.67 -15.14
N LEU A 47 9.35 -25.88 -15.25
CA LEU A 47 10.15 -25.52 -16.43
C LEU A 47 9.63 -26.17 -17.72
N ALA A 48 9.36 -27.48 -17.68
CA ALA A 48 8.82 -28.19 -18.83
C ALA A 48 7.41 -27.69 -19.19
N ASP A 49 6.52 -27.59 -18.20
CA ASP A 49 5.09 -27.38 -18.42
C ASP A 49 4.71 -25.93 -18.74
N LYS A 50 5.37 -24.97 -18.08
CA LYS A 50 5.01 -23.54 -18.15
C LYS A 50 5.99 -22.71 -18.97
N TYR A 51 7.21 -23.21 -19.15
CA TYR A 51 8.27 -22.52 -19.86
C TYR A 51 8.79 -23.27 -21.09
N GLN A 52 8.13 -24.37 -21.51
CA GLN A 52 8.51 -25.14 -22.71
C GLN A 52 9.95 -25.67 -22.65
N GLY A 53 10.47 -25.90 -21.45
CA GLY A 53 11.86 -26.30 -21.24
C GLY A 53 12.90 -25.20 -21.48
N GLN A 54 12.50 -23.93 -21.64
CA GLN A 54 13.36 -22.78 -21.95
C GLN A 54 13.77 -22.00 -20.69
N PRO A 55 14.99 -22.20 -20.15
CA PRO A 55 15.43 -21.59 -18.89
C PRO A 55 15.51 -20.06 -18.94
N GLU A 56 15.74 -19.47 -20.11
CA GLU A 56 15.78 -18.03 -20.33
C GLU A 56 14.42 -17.37 -20.09
N ASN A 57 13.31 -18.06 -20.40
CA ASN A 57 11.97 -17.55 -20.14
C ASN A 57 11.63 -17.63 -18.66
N ALA A 58 12.01 -18.72 -18.00
CA ALA A 58 11.92 -18.86 -16.55
C ALA A 58 12.69 -17.74 -15.83
N LYS A 59 13.94 -17.49 -16.25
CA LYS A 59 14.78 -16.42 -15.70
C LYS A 59 14.14 -15.04 -15.80
N LYS A 60 13.56 -14.68 -16.96
CA LYS A 60 12.86 -13.40 -17.13
C LYS A 60 11.74 -13.22 -16.12
N VAL A 61 10.98 -14.28 -15.83
CA VAL A 61 9.89 -14.23 -14.85
C VAL A 61 10.43 -14.15 -13.42
N VAL A 62 11.48 -14.91 -13.08
CA VAL A 62 12.14 -14.84 -11.77
C VAL A 62 12.68 -13.44 -11.48
N ASP A 63 13.41 -12.85 -12.44
CA ASP A 63 13.97 -11.50 -12.30
C ASP A 63 12.85 -10.45 -12.07
N LYS A 64 11.74 -10.58 -12.79
CA LYS A 64 10.58 -9.69 -12.62
C LYS A 64 9.82 -9.93 -11.31
N SER A 65 9.79 -11.17 -10.84
CA SER A 65 9.20 -11.56 -9.54
C SER A 65 9.98 -10.94 -8.38
N TRP A 66 11.31 -10.91 -8.48
CA TRP A 66 12.15 -10.18 -7.54
C TRP A 66 11.84 -8.68 -7.50
N ILE A 67 11.62 -8.07 -8.67
CA ILE A 67 11.16 -6.67 -8.73
C ILE A 67 9.80 -6.50 -8.01
N TYR A 68 8.89 -7.45 -8.10
CA TYR A 68 7.60 -7.39 -7.40
C TYR A 68 7.77 -7.47 -5.88
N TRP A 69 8.67 -8.32 -5.37
CA TRP A 69 8.99 -8.32 -3.94
C TRP A 69 9.60 -6.99 -3.47
N LYS A 70 10.50 -6.39 -4.27
CA LYS A 70 10.99 -5.03 -3.99
C LYS A 70 9.88 -3.99 -4.00
N ARG A 71 8.88 -4.12 -4.88
CA ARG A 71 7.69 -3.25 -4.89
C ARG A 71 6.83 -3.45 -3.66
N ALA A 72 6.71 -4.66 -3.13
CA ALA A 72 5.98 -4.93 -1.90
C ALA A 72 6.59 -4.16 -0.71
N HIS A 73 7.91 -4.26 -0.54
CA HIS A 73 8.66 -3.46 0.44
C HIS A 73 8.38 -1.95 0.27
N LEU A 74 8.61 -1.42 -0.94
CA LEU A 74 8.50 0.00 -1.21
C LEU A 74 7.07 0.53 -0.98
N HIS A 75 6.06 -0.15 -1.53
CA HIS A 75 4.67 0.31 -1.42
C HIS A 75 4.16 0.22 0.02
N SER A 76 4.45 -0.87 0.73
CA SER A 76 4.02 -0.97 2.14
C SER A 76 4.64 0.10 3.02
N GLN A 77 5.95 0.37 2.85
CA GLN A 77 6.62 1.36 3.68
C GLN A 77 6.18 2.78 3.33
N ALA A 78 6.23 3.16 2.05
CA ALA A 78 5.86 4.50 1.61
C ALA A 78 4.37 4.79 1.84
N MET A 79 3.48 3.87 1.44
CA MET A 79 2.04 4.05 1.65
C MET A 79 1.68 3.99 3.14
N GLY A 80 2.39 3.22 3.97
CA GLY A 80 2.18 3.20 5.41
C GLY A 80 2.47 4.57 6.04
N VAL A 81 3.59 5.21 5.68
CA VAL A 81 3.90 6.58 6.11
C VAL A 81 2.82 7.57 5.66
N VAL A 82 2.40 7.49 4.40
CA VAL A 82 1.34 8.36 3.86
C VAL A 82 0.00 8.12 4.57
N ALA A 83 -0.36 6.86 4.89
CA ALA A 83 -1.58 6.54 5.63
C ALA A 83 -1.58 7.11 7.05
N ILE A 84 -0.43 7.09 7.74
CA ILE A 84 -0.27 7.79 9.03
C ILE A 84 -0.50 9.29 8.84
N ALA A 85 0.13 9.90 7.83
CA ALA A 85 -0.04 11.33 7.56
C ALA A 85 -1.50 11.69 7.27
N LEU A 86 -2.19 10.94 6.41
CA LEU A 86 -3.61 11.14 6.10
C LEU A 86 -4.49 11.00 7.35
N SER A 87 -4.20 10.02 8.22
CA SER A 87 -4.92 9.82 9.48
C SER A 87 -4.75 11.01 10.43
N LEU A 88 -3.52 11.49 10.58
CA LEU A 88 -3.21 12.66 11.42
C LEU A 88 -3.84 13.93 10.83
N MET A 89 -3.81 14.11 9.51
CA MET A 89 -4.48 15.23 8.86
C MET A 89 -6.00 15.19 9.09
N ALA A 90 -6.65 14.04 8.96
CA ALA A 90 -8.09 13.92 9.22
C ALA A 90 -8.44 14.27 10.68
N ALA A 91 -7.62 13.85 11.65
CA ALA A 91 -7.81 14.20 13.06
C ALA A 91 -7.50 15.68 13.34
N GLY A 92 -6.37 16.20 12.85
CA GLY A 92 -5.91 17.58 13.08
C GLY A 92 -6.79 18.64 12.43
N LEU A 93 -7.38 18.31 11.28
CA LEU A 93 -8.37 19.16 10.63
C LEU A 93 -9.75 19.04 11.29
N GLY A 94 -9.96 18.21 12.31
CA GLY A 94 -11.25 18.05 12.96
C GLY A 94 -12.33 17.59 11.97
N PHE A 95 -12.07 16.52 11.22
CA PHE A 95 -13.10 15.87 10.42
C PHE A 95 -14.15 15.23 11.35
N SER A 96 -15.33 14.90 10.83
CA SER A 96 -16.31 14.13 11.61
C SER A 96 -15.73 12.77 12.00
N ALA A 97 -16.20 12.18 13.11
CA ALA A 97 -15.71 10.89 13.60
C ALA A 97 -15.78 9.79 12.53
N LEU A 98 -16.82 9.80 11.69
CA LEU A 98 -16.98 8.86 10.57
C LEU A 98 -15.90 9.05 9.50
N LEU A 99 -15.62 10.30 9.10
CA LEU A 99 -14.58 10.59 8.11
C LEU A 99 -13.17 10.29 8.65
N GLN A 100 -12.90 10.58 9.91
CA GLN A 100 -11.63 10.19 10.56
C GLN A 100 -11.43 8.67 10.53
N ARG A 101 -12.45 7.90 10.92
CA ARG A 101 -12.42 6.43 10.86
C ARG A 101 -12.26 5.93 9.43
N GLY A 102 -13.06 6.47 8.50
CA GLY A 102 -13.03 6.08 7.09
C GLY A 102 -11.67 6.31 6.45
N VAL A 103 -11.12 7.53 6.54
CA VAL A 103 -9.82 7.88 6.00
C VAL A 103 -8.72 6.99 6.59
N SER A 104 -8.69 6.85 7.92
CA SER A 104 -7.62 6.10 8.58
C SER A 104 -7.68 4.60 8.27
N ILE A 105 -8.87 3.97 8.29
CA ILE A 105 -9.02 2.55 7.98
C ILE A 105 -8.75 2.28 6.50
N LEU A 106 -9.32 3.06 5.58
CA LEU A 106 -9.16 2.84 4.14
C LEU A 106 -7.72 3.05 3.69
N SER A 107 -7.03 4.09 4.19
CA SER A 107 -5.61 4.29 3.90
C SER A 107 -4.72 3.23 4.56
N GLY A 108 -5.01 2.84 5.81
CA GLY A 108 -4.31 1.77 6.52
C GLY A 108 -4.41 0.42 5.79
N LEU A 109 -5.63 -0.06 5.54
CA LEU A 109 -5.87 -1.30 4.78
C LEU A 109 -5.30 -1.22 3.36
N GLY A 110 -5.43 -0.07 2.71
CA GLY A 110 -4.89 0.15 1.37
C GLY A 110 -3.37 0.01 1.34
N SER A 111 -2.66 0.61 2.31
CA SER A 111 -1.20 0.54 2.40
C SER A 111 -0.67 -0.88 2.65
N LEU A 112 -1.33 -1.64 3.53
CA LEU A 112 -0.94 -3.01 3.84
C LEU A 112 -1.29 -3.95 2.67
N GLY A 113 -2.53 -3.87 2.19
CA GLY A 113 -3.06 -4.74 1.15
C GLY A 113 -2.31 -4.62 -0.18
N TYR A 114 -1.89 -3.41 -0.56
CA TYR A 114 -1.20 -3.21 -1.84
C TYR A 114 0.21 -3.81 -1.84
N GLY A 115 0.88 -3.80 -0.69
CA GLY A 115 2.13 -4.54 -0.53
C GLY A 115 1.96 -6.06 -0.55
N ILE A 116 0.92 -6.57 0.12
CA ILE A 116 0.55 -8.00 0.07
C ILE A 116 0.29 -8.42 -1.38
N PHE A 117 -0.42 -7.61 -2.17
CA PHE A 117 -0.62 -7.86 -3.60
C PHE A 117 0.72 -8.07 -4.33
N TRP A 118 1.68 -7.15 -4.17
CA TRP A 118 2.98 -7.26 -4.83
C TRP A 118 3.78 -8.48 -4.36
N LEU A 119 3.76 -8.78 -3.05
CA LEU A 119 4.47 -9.92 -2.48
C LEU A 119 3.91 -11.23 -3.05
N THR A 120 2.59 -11.39 -3.00
CA THR A 120 1.91 -12.61 -3.47
C THR A 120 2.03 -12.75 -4.99
N ALA A 121 1.81 -11.68 -5.77
CA ALA A 121 1.98 -11.73 -7.22
C ALA A 121 3.42 -12.08 -7.62
N GLY A 122 4.42 -11.57 -6.91
CA GLY A 122 5.82 -11.92 -7.11
C GLY A 122 6.10 -13.39 -6.75
N GLY A 123 5.56 -13.88 -5.64
CA GLY A 123 5.79 -15.27 -5.20
C GLY A 123 5.15 -16.31 -6.11
N LEU A 124 3.97 -16.01 -6.65
CA LEU A 124 3.22 -16.91 -7.54
C LEU A 124 3.75 -16.92 -8.98
N ALA A 125 4.28 -15.80 -9.47
CA ALA A 125 4.65 -15.64 -10.88
C ALA A 125 5.58 -16.74 -11.44
N PRO A 126 6.64 -17.19 -10.74
CA PRO A 126 7.49 -18.28 -11.22
C PRO A 126 6.75 -19.61 -11.39
N GLY A 127 5.89 -19.97 -10.44
CA GLY A 127 5.12 -21.22 -10.51
C GLY A 127 3.96 -21.19 -11.52
N MET A 128 3.49 -19.98 -11.87
CA MET A 128 2.40 -19.79 -12.83
C MET A 128 2.88 -19.58 -14.28
N GLY A 129 4.19 -19.57 -14.53
CA GLY A 129 4.73 -19.36 -15.88
C GLY A 129 4.79 -17.89 -16.32
N GLY A 130 4.42 -16.94 -15.46
CA GLY A 130 4.37 -15.53 -15.86
C GLY A 130 3.77 -14.57 -14.84
N THR A 131 4.17 -13.31 -14.95
CA THR A 131 3.68 -12.24 -14.07
C THR A 131 2.24 -11.80 -14.35
N HIS A 132 1.73 -12.03 -15.57
CA HIS A 132 0.35 -11.70 -15.90
C HIS A 132 -0.65 -12.60 -15.17
N PRO A 133 -0.61 -13.94 -15.33
CA PRO A 133 -1.54 -14.83 -14.63
C PRO A 133 -1.42 -14.72 -13.10
N ALA A 134 -0.21 -14.48 -12.57
CA ALA A 134 -0.05 -14.23 -11.14
C ALA A 134 -0.76 -12.96 -10.67
N LYS A 135 -0.60 -11.82 -11.35
CA LYS A 135 -1.32 -10.59 -10.99
C LYS A 135 -2.84 -10.73 -11.14
N GLU A 136 -3.29 -11.44 -12.16
CA GLU A 136 -4.71 -11.71 -12.39
C GLU A 136 -5.31 -12.51 -11.22
N SER A 137 -4.61 -13.55 -10.76
CA SER A 137 -5.06 -14.40 -9.63
C SER A 137 -5.26 -13.64 -8.31
N VAL A 138 -4.58 -12.50 -8.14
CA VAL A 138 -4.68 -11.64 -6.95
C VAL A 138 -5.16 -10.22 -7.27
N ALA A 139 -5.78 -10.01 -8.42
CA ALA A 139 -6.15 -8.68 -8.91
C ALA A 139 -7.11 -7.95 -7.96
N LEU A 140 -8.03 -8.68 -7.33
CA LEU A 140 -8.98 -8.12 -6.36
C LEU A 140 -8.27 -7.48 -5.17
N ILE A 141 -7.15 -8.04 -4.71
CA ILE A 141 -6.35 -7.45 -3.62
C ILE A 141 -5.84 -6.08 -4.07
N ALA A 142 -5.27 -5.99 -5.28
CA ALA A 142 -4.74 -4.74 -5.82
C ALA A 142 -5.81 -3.67 -5.97
N GLN A 143 -6.96 -4.05 -6.56
CA GLN A 143 -8.08 -3.15 -6.82
C GLN A 143 -8.72 -2.64 -5.53
N ALA A 144 -9.02 -3.55 -4.59
CA ALA A 144 -9.64 -3.18 -3.33
C ALA A 144 -8.71 -2.32 -2.47
N SER A 145 -7.44 -2.71 -2.33
CA SER A 145 -6.47 -1.97 -1.51
C SER A 145 -6.07 -0.63 -2.14
N GLY A 146 -5.72 -0.62 -3.43
CA GLY A 146 -5.39 0.60 -4.16
C GLY A 146 -6.56 1.57 -4.23
N GLY A 147 -7.77 1.05 -4.49
CA GLY A 147 -9.00 1.83 -4.51
C GLY A 147 -9.32 2.44 -3.13
N ALA A 148 -9.25 1.65 -2.06
CA ALA A 148 -9.44 2.14 -0.70
C ALA A 148 -8.46 3.27 -0.35
N PHE A 149 -7.16 3.08 -0.66
CA PHE A 149 -6.14 4.09 -0.42
C PHE A 149 -6.43 5.38 -1.19
N PHE A 150 -6.78 5.26 -2.47
CA PHE A 150 -7.09 6.40 -3.33
C PHE A 150 -8.32 7.16 -2.82
N ILE A 151 -9.40 6.47 -2.43
CA ILE A 151 -10.59 7.09 -1.85
C ILE A 151 -10.25 7.87 -0.58
N ALA A 152 -9.41 7.30 0.31
CA ALA A 152 -8.97 8.00 1.51
C ALA A 152 -8.20 9.30 1.19
N GLY A 153 -7.26 9.23 0.25
CA GLY A 153 -6.51 10.40 -0.23
C GLY A 153 -7.41 11.45 -0.86
N ALA A 154 -8.33 11.03 -1.73
CA ALA A 154 -9.30 11.90 -2.39
C ALA A 154 -10.23 12.59 -1.38
N ALA A 155 -10.68 11.88 -0.33
CA ALA A 155 -11.52 12.45 0.73
C ALA A 155 -10.79 13.54 1.53
N VAL A 156 -9.51 13.31 1.89
CA VAL A 156 -8.68 14.33 2.55
C VAL A 156 -8.45 15.52 1.63
N PHE A 157 -8.08 15.27 0.37
CA PHE A 157 -7.87 16.32 -0.64
C PHE A 157 -9.13 17.18 -0.84
N ALA A 158 -10.28 16.57 -1.10
CA ALA A 158 -11.53 17.29 -1.33
C ALA A 158 -11.94 18.13 -0.11
N THR A 159 -11.75 17.59 1.09
CA THR A 159 -12.08 18.32 2.32
C THR A 159 -11.12 19.49 2.57
N LEU A 160 -9.83 19.32 2.27
CA LEU A 160 -8.85 20.41 2.32
C LEU A 160 -9.21 21.52 1.32
N VAL A 161 -9.48 21.15 0.07
CA VAL A 161 -9.86 22.10 -0.97
C VAL A 161 -11.10 22.89 -0.55
N TYR A 162 -12.13 22.18 -0.07
CA TYR A 162 -13.36 22.80 0.41
C TYR A 162 -13.11 23.79 1.55
N ARG A 163 -12.34 23.39 2.58
CA ARG A 163 -12.12 24.23 3.75
C ARG A 163 -11.20 25.41 3.51
N MET A 164 -10.17 25.25 2.69
CA MET A 164 -9.16 26.28 2.47
C MET A 164 -9.54 27.28 1.39
N PHE A 165 -10.27 26.85 0.36
CA PHE A 165 -10.51 27.67 -0.82
C PHE A 165 -11.99 27.98 -1.09
N LEU A 166 -12.92 27.13 -0.65
CA LEU A 166 -14.35 27.30 -0.97
C LEU A 166 -15.18 27.83 0.21
N LYS A 167 -14.83 27.45 1.44
CA LYS A 167 -15.50 27.96 2.64
C LYS A 167 -15.03 29.39 2.93
N LYS A 168 -15.88 30.38 2.66
CA LYS A 168 -15.66 31.76 3.13
C LYS A 168 -15.50 31.76 4.66
N SER A 169 -14.40 32.32 5.16
CA SER A 169 -14.31 32.68 6.58
C SER A 169 -15.47 33.60 6.92
N PRO A 170 -16.14 33.44 8.08
CA PRO A 170 -17.04 34.46 8.57
C PRO A 170 -16.22 35.76 8.64
N GLY A 171 -16.67 36.76 7.87
CA GLY A 171 -15.97 38.04 7.80
C GLY A 171 -15.75 38.56 9.21
N VAL A 172 -14.50 38.92 9.52
CA VAL A 172 -14.22 39.82 10.64
C VAL A 172 -15.12 41.04 10.39
N GLN A 173 -16.15 41.24 11.24
CA GLN A 173 -16.93 42.46 11.17
C GLN A 173 -15.96 43.61 11.47
N PRO A 174 -15.77 44.57 10.55
CA PRO A 174 -15.04 45.78 10.86
C PRO A 174 -15.97 46.63 11.74
N GLY A 175 -15.80 46.61 13.06
CA GLY A 175 -16.57 47.56 13.89
C GLY A 175 -16.77 47.29 15.39
N ALA A 176 -16.15 46.30 16.01
CA ALA A 176 -16.15 46.23 17.48
C ALA A 176 -14.90 46.91 18.05
N GLY A 177 -14.88 48.24 17.99
CA GLY A 177 -14.02 49.05 18.85
C GLY A 177 -14.69 49.25 20.22
N PRO A 178 -13.93 49.37 21.32
CA PRO A 178 -14.40 50.10 22.49
C PRO A 178 -14.47 51.61 22.20
#